data_AF-A0A7V2CJ92-F1
#
_entry.id   AF-A0A7V2CJ92-F1
#
_cell.length_a   1.000
_cell.length_b   1.000
_cell.length_c   1.000
_cell.angle_alpha   90.00
_cell.angle_beta   90.00
_cell.angle_gamma   90.00
#
_symmetry.space_group_name_H-M   'P 1'
#
loop_
_entity.id
_entity.type
_entity.pdbx_description
1 polymer ?
#
loop_
_entity_poly.entity_id
_entity_poly.type
_entity_poly.pdbx_seq_one_letter_code
_entity_poly.pdbx_strand_id
1 'polypeptide(L)'
;PIEVYETALITKHATDTIRTDEPYERPLSAFPSEMLAFPDDVAKKGWQERAKWRVERDRCFLRAVVHVETPAFPSFVFHPGGIAEAPVQETVHLPGLRANPERTYPVTAVGRAFPGTIEKYVGSVVAQWESEGAKEQMSGVNADLERIGLTWKVSARRVDDTQVELSVGRLPRAARGGAHDLVNIADVGFGVSQLLPVIIALRVAGPGQLVYIEQPELHLHPRAQTALAELLSDAAQRGVRVVAETHSALLILGIQTLVAEGKLPVEKVKLHWFQRDHSGATTVTSADLDESGAFGDWPEDFAEVAMQADARYLEGVELRHARR
;
A
#
# COMPACT_ATOMS: atom_id res chain seq x y z
N PRO A 1 -15.04 11.00 -0.92
CA PRO A 1 -15.20 10.81 -2.39
C PRO A 1 -14.01 10.03 -2.97
N ILE A 2 -14.16 8.70 -3.04
CA ILE A 2 -13.24 7.82 -3.74
C ILE A 2 -13.64 7.86 -5.22
N GLU A 3 -12.96 8.70 -5.98
CA GLU A 3 -12.93 8.57 -7.43
C GLU A 3 -12.10 7.32 -7.74
N VAL A 4 -12.83 6.21 -7.91
CA VAL A 4 -12.33 5.03 -8.60
C VAL A 4 -12.20 5.45 -10.05
N TYR A 5 -10.97 5.76 -10.49
CA TYR A 5 -10.63 5.70 -11.89
C TYR A 5 -10.57 4.23 -12.29
N GLU A 6 -11.74 3.59 -12.31
CA GLU A 6 -11.98 2.50 -13.23
C GLU A 6 -12.00 3.18 -14.59
N THR A 7 -10.99 2.91 -15.42
CA THR A 7 -11.15 2.50 -16.81
C THR A 7 -12.36 3.09 -17.57
N ALA A 8 -12.63 4.39 -17.43
CA ALA A 8 -13.76 5.10 -18.01
C ALA A 8 -13.32 6.35 -18.78
N LEU A 9 -12.04 6.42 -19.14
CA LEU A 9 -11.57 7.15 -20.33
C LEU A 9 -11.28 6.15 -21.46
N ILE A 10 -12.27 5.31 -21.74
CA ILE A 10 -12.44 4.66 -23.04
C ILE A 10 -13.90 4.85 -23.45
N THR A 11 -14.39 6.07 -23.28
CA THR A 11 -15.49 6.52 -24.11
C THR A 11 -14.93 6.77 -25.50
N LYS A 12 -15.22 5.83 -26.41
CA LYS A 12 -15.28 6.02 -27.86
C LYS A 12 -14.01 6.45 -28.60
N HIS A 13 -12.83 6.01 -28.19
CA HIS A 13 -11.73 5.78 -29.13
C HIS A 13 -11.04 4.49 -28.70
N ALA A 14 -10.68 3.66 -29.68
CA ALA A 14 -10.19 2.30 -29.48
C ALA A 14 -9.20 2.20 -28.30
N THR A 15 -9.48 1.35 -27.31
CA THR A 15 -8.47 0.96 -26.34
C THR A 15 -7.47 0.06 -27.03
N ASP A 16 -6.39 0.66 -27.52
CA ASP A 16 -5.23 -0.12 -27.91
C ASP A 16 -4.41 -0.41 -26.64
N THR A 17 -4.49 -1.64 -26.17
CA THR A 17 -3.59 -2.16 -25.14
C THR A 17 -2.20 -2.28 -25.76
N ILE A 18 -1.33 -1.30 -25.52
CA ILE A 18 0.06 -1.34 -25.98
C ILE A 18 0.77 -2.48 -25.25
N ARG A 19 1.17 -3.52 -25.98
CA ARG A 19 1.95 -4.62 -25.43
C ARG A 19 3.45 -4.28 -25.49
N THR A 20 4.22 -4.81 -24.54
CA THR A 20 5.66 -4.52 -24.42
C THR A 20 6.51 -5.06 -25.57
N ASP A 21 5.94 -5.92 -26.42
CA ASP A 21 6.56 -6.56 -27.59
C ASP A 21 6.11 -5.92 -28.93
N GLU A 22 5.28 -4.88 -28.91
CA GLU A 22 4.76 -4.27 -30.13
C GLU A 22 5.74 -3.29 -30.80
N PRO A 23 5.72 -3.20 -32.16
CA PRO A 23 6.58 -2.29 -32.90
C PRO A 23 6.28 -0.82 -32.60
N TYR A 24 7.34 -0.02 -32.64
CA TYR A 24 7.45 1.39 -32.24
C TYR A 24 6.34 2.35 -32.76
N GLU A 25 5.70 2.00 -33.86
CA GLU A 25 4.78 2.85 -34.61
C GLU A 25 3.37 2.93 -33.98
N ARG A 26 2.95 1.91 -33.20
CA ARG A 26 1.60 1.83 -32.62
C ARG A 26 1.37 2.75 -31.40
N PRO A 27 2.31 2.90 -30.44
CA PRO A 27 2.18 3.90 -29.39
C PRO A 27 2.05 5.31 -29.96
N LEU A 28 2.73 5.60 -31.08
CA LEU A 28 2.67 6.91 -31.73
C LEU A 28 1.30 7.19 -32.37
N SER A 29 0.62 6.20 -32.92
CA SER A 29 -0.73 6.38 -33.50
C SER A 29 -1.82 6.73 -32.49
N ALA A 30 -1.56 6.58 -31.18
CA ALA A 30 -2.47 6.99 -30.12
C ALA A 30 -2.40 8.51 -29.80
N PHE A 31 -1.41 9.23 -30.34
CA PHE A 31 -1.27 10.67 -30.15
C PHE A 31 -2.09 11.46 -31.19
N PRO A 32 -2.61 12.66 -30.83
CA PRO A 32 -3.30 13.53 -31.79
C PRO A 32 -2.46 13.80 -33.04
N SER A 33 -3.09 13.81 -34.21
CA SER A 33 -2.43 13.97 -35.51
C SER A 33 -1.63 15.28 -35.65
N GLU A 34 -2.11 16.34 -35.03
CA GLU A 34 -1.49 17.66 -34.95
C GLU A 34 -0.15 17.61 -34.19
N MET A 35 -0.03 16.66 -33.27
CA MET A 35 1.15 16.47 -32.43
C MET A 35 2.21 15.63 -33.15
N LEU A 36 1.78 14.62 -33.91
CA LEU A 36 2.66 13.82 -34.76
C LEU A 36 3.28 14.65 -35.89
N ALA A 37 2.60 15.71 -36.33
CA ALA A 37 3.09 16.67 -37.32
C ALA A 37 4.15 17.66 -36.78
N PHE A 38 4.36 17.72 -35.45
CA PHE A 38 5.28 18.67 -34.84
C PHE A 38 6.74 18.57 -35.33
N PRO A 39 7.35 17.38 -35.49
CA PRO A 39 8.68 17.27 -36.09
C PRO A 39 8.72 17.74 -37.54
N ASP A 40 7.66 17.49 -38.32
CA ASP A 40 7.57 17.92 -39.72
C ASP A 40 7.42 19.44 -39.84
N ASP A 41 6.70 20.07 -38.91
CA ASP A 41 6.56 21.53 -38.83
C ASP A 41 7.85 22.20 -38.33
N VAL A 42 8.63 21.53 -37.49
CA VAL A 42 10.01 21.94 -37.13
C VAL A 42 10.96 21.75 -38.33
N ALA A 43 10.81 20.66 -39.10
CA ALA A 43 11.61 20.39 -40.30
C ALA A 43 11.36 21.40 -41.42
N LYS A 44 10.11 21.86 -41.62
CA LYS A 44 9.75 22.94 -42.56
C LYS A 44 10.45 24.28 -42.27
N LYS A 45 10.91 24.51 -41.05
CA LYS A 45 11.69 25.70 -40.64
C LYS A 45 13.21 25.58 -40.88
N GLY A 46 13.65 24.61 -41.68
CA GLY A 46 15.06 24.44 -42.06
C GLY A 46 15.87 23.49 -41.16
N TRP A 47 15.21 22.78 -40.25
CA TRP A 47 15.83 21.83 -39.31
C TRP A 47 15.70 20.38 -39.79
N GLN A 48 15.89 20.17 -41.11
CA GLN A 48 15.37 19.04 -41.90
C GLN A 48 15.83 17.63 -41.50
N GLU A 49 16.84 17.45 -40.64
CA GLU A 49 17.45 16.12 -40.43
C GLU A 49 17.60 15.67 -38.97
N ARG A 50 17.09 16.44 -37.98
CA ARG A 50 17.57 16.25 -36.60
C ARG A 50 16.54 15.93 -35.53
N ALA A 51 15.24 16.07 -35.79
CA ALA A 51 14.20 15.80 -34.81
C ALA A 51 13.58 14.42 -35.04
N LYS A 52 13.82 13.46 -34.13
CA LYS A 52 13.22 12.12 -34.17
C LYS A 52 12.35 11.92 -32.94
N TRP A 53 11.14 11.41 -33.14
CA TRP A 53 10.37 10.85 -32.04
C TRP A 53 11.12 9.63 -31.50
N ARG A 54 11.16 9.50 -30.18
CA ARG A 54 11.54 8.30 -29.45
C ARG A 54 10.51 8.07 -28.35
N VAL A 55 10.14 6.82 -28.15
CA VAL A 55 9.37 6.40 -26.98
C VAL A 55 10.37 5.88 -25.98
N GLU A 56 10.40 6.55 -24.84
CA GLU A 56 11.21 6.16 -23.70
C GLU A 56 10.32 5.52 -22.66
N ARG A 57 10.82 4.43 -22.07
CA ARG A 57 10.16 3.75 -20.97
C ARG A 57 10.85 4.15 -19.69
N ASP A 58 10.09 4.74 -18.76
CA ASP A 58 10.51 4.98 -17.38
C ASP A 58 9.64 4.10 -16.48
N ARG A 59 10.19 2.98 -16.00
CA ARG A 59 9.46 1.94 -15.26
C ARG A 59 8.25 1.39 -16.03
N CYS A 60 7.02 1.71 -15.62
CA CYS A 60 5.78 1.34 -16.30
C CYS A 60 5.19 2.48 -17.14
N PHE A 61 5.84 3.65 -17.16
CA PHE A 61 5.41 4.81 -17.93
C PHE A 61 6.06 4.84 -19.30
N LEU A 62 5.28 5.27 -20.28
CA LEU A 62 5.74 5.58 -21.62
C LEU A 62 5.78 7.11 -21.79
N ARG A 63 6.91 7.61 -22.28
CA ARG A 63 7.14 9.01 -22.61
C ARG A 63 7.45 9.11 -24.09
N ALA A 64 6.79 10.00 -24.81
CA ALA A 64 7.14 10.32 -26.19
C ALA A 64 8.06 11.54 -26.16
N VAL A 65 9.31 11.37 -26.60
CA VAL A 65 10.36 12.39 -26.57
C VAL A 65 10.74 12.75 -28.00
N VAL A 66 10.74 14.03 -28.34
CA VAL A 66 11.38 14.52 -29.56
C VAL A 66 12.83 14.81 -29.22
N HIS A 67 13.72 13.97 -29.73
CA HIS A 67 15.15 14.17 -29.61
C HIS A 67 15.64 14.99 -30.80
N VAL A 68 16.27 16.14 -30.54
CA VAL A 68 16.90 16.96 -31.58
C VAL A 68 18.41 16.74 -31.53
N GLU A 69 19.04 16.23 -32.58
CA GLU A 69 20.49 15.93 -32.66
C GLU A 69 21.41 17.19 -32.65
N THR A 70 20.97 18.33 -32.11
CA THR A 70 21.79 19.53 -31.92
C THR A 70 21.85 19.96 -30.45
N PRO A 71 23.06 20.17 -29.88
CA PRO A 71 23.24 20.51 -28.46
C PRO A 71 22.66 21.87 -28.04
N ALA A 72 22.15 22.67 -28.99
CA ALA A 72 21.60 24.01 -28.74
C ALA A 72 20.10 24.03 -28.42
N PHE A 73 19.38 22.91 -28.56
CA PHE A 73 17.94 22.84 -28.34
C PHE A 73 17.55 21.79 -27.29
N PRO A 74 16.64 22.12 -26.36
CA PRO A 74 16.13 21.15 -25.40
C PRO A 74 15.27 20.09 -26.12
N SER A 75 15.42 18.82 -25.73
CA SER A 75 14.50 17.76 -26.13
C SER A 75 13.09 18.07 -25.61
N PHE A 76 12.08 17.90 -26.45
CA PHE A 76 10.68 18.08 -26.03
C PHE A 76 10.15 16.75 -25.52
N VAL A 77 9.83 16.68 -24.22
CA VAL A 77 9.27 15.49 -23.60
C VAL A 77 7.76 15.66 -23.51
N PHE A 78 7.02 14.77 -24.16
CA PHE A 78 5.60 14.62 -23.93
C PHE A 78 5.35 13.39 -23.07
N HIS A 79 4.78 13.64 -21.90
CA HIS A 79 4.46 12.60 -20.94
C HIS A 79 2.96 12.57 -20.67
N PRO A 80 2.18 11.80 -21.46
CA PRO A 80 0.71 11.74 -21.27
C PRO A 80 0.35 11.15 -19.90
N GLY A 81 1.18 10.25 -19.38
CA GLY A 81 1.06 9.71 -18.02
C GLY A 81 1.59 10.62 -16.91
N GLY A 82 2.12 11.81 -17.19
CA GLY A 82 2.81 12.64 -16.18
C GLY A 82 1.93 13.05 -15.00
N ILE A 83 0.61 13.16 -15.23
CA ILE A 83 -0.38 13.46 -14.17
C ILE A 83 -0.54 12.28 -13.21
N ALA A 84 -0.44 11.04 -13.70
CA ALA A 84 -0.55 9.82 -12.91
C ALA A 84 0.82 9.32 -12.40
N GLU A 85 1.92 9.74 -13.04
CA GLU A 85 3.26 9.28 -12.73
C GLU A 85 3.65 9.61 -11.29
N ALA A 86 3.59 10.88 -10.89
CA ALA A 86 4.00 11.27 -9.53
C ALA A 86 3.20 10.53 -8.43
N PRO A 87 1.86 10.45 -8.47
CA PRO A 87 1.09 9.66 -7.50
C PRO A 87 1.47 8.17 -7.44
N VAL A 88 1.73 7.54 -8.58
CA VAL A 88 2.12 6.12 -8.63
C VAL A 88 3.54 5.93 -8.10
N GLN A 89 4.47 6.82 -8.43
CA GLN A 89 5.85 6.76 -7.95
C GLN A 89 5.96 7.00 -6.44
N GLU A 90 5.06 7.81 -5.87
CA GLU A 90 4.93 8.07 -4.43
C GLU A 90 4.08 7.02 -3.70
N THR A 91 3.60 5.98 -4.37
CA THR A 91 2.85 4.91 -3.71
C THR A 91 3.75 4.13 -2.76
N VAL A 92 3.32 3.99 -1.51
CA VAL A 92 3.97 3.17 -0.50
C VAL A 92 3.37 1.76 -0.58
N HIS A 93 4.14 0.80 -1.09
CA HIS A 93 3.69 -0.58 -1.22
C HIS A 93 4.32 -1.49 -0.16
N LEU A 94 3.48 -2.28 0.52
CA LEU A 94 3.89 -3.36 1.41
C LEU A 94 3.26 -4.68 0.94
N PRO A 95 4.06 -5.67 0.50
CA PRO A 95 3.56 -6.96 0.03
C PRO A 95 3.13 -7.87 1.19
N GLY A 96 2.28 -8.86 0.89
CA GLY A 96 1.77 -9.79 1.91
C GLY A 96 2.85 -10.74 2.42
N LEU A 97 3.65 -11.26 1.49
CA LEU A 97 4.83 -12.07 1.80
C LEU A 97 6.00 -11.16 2.16
N ARG A 98 6.35 -11.15 3.44
CA ARG A 98 7.47 -10.36 3.97
C ARG A 98 8.63 -11.27 4.35
N ALA A 99 9.85 -10.75 4.24
CA ALA A 99 11.05 -11.47 4.64
C ALA A 99 11.07 -11.74 6.16
N ASN A 100 11.83 -12.76 6.56
CA ASN A 100 12.10 -13.02 7.98
C ASN A 100 12.88 -11.84 8.58
N PRO A 101 12.72 -11.56 9.89
CA PRO A 101 13.49 -10.51 10.53
C PRO A 101 14.99 -10.86 10.53
N GLU A 102 15.81 -9.89 10.13
CA GLU A 102 17.25 -9.96 10.15
C GLU A 102 17.81 -9.15 11.32
N ARG A 103 19.04 -9.48 11.75
CA ARG A 103 19.73 -8.75 12.83
C ARG A 103 20.12 -7.34 12.42
N THR A 104 20.48 -7.16 11.15
CA THR A 104 20.81 -5.87 10.54
C THR A 104 20.15 -5.77 9.18
N TYR A 105 19.87 -4.54 8.75
CA TYR A 105 19.25 -4.21 7.47
C TYR A 105 20.16 -3.22 6.72
N PRO A 106 20.17 -3.21 5.39
CA PRO A 106 20.93 -2.23 4.63
C PRO A 106 20.40 -0.81 4.88
N VAL A 107 21.31 0.17 4.95
CA VAL A 107 20.97 1.59 4.97
C VAL A 107 20.44 1.97 3.59
N THR A 108 19.29 2.63 3.58
CA THR A 108 18.59 3.09 2.37
C THR A 108 18.36 4.60 2.44
N ALA A 109 18.24 5.23 1.28
CA ALA A 109 17.83 6.62 1.20
C ALA A 109 16.34 6.73 1.57
N VAL A 110 16.02 7.62 2.50
CA VAL A 110 14.65 7.90 2.92
C VAL A 110 14.24 9.23 2.29
N GLY A 111 13.02 9.25 1.75
CA GLY A 111 12.45 10.44 1.12
C GLY A 111 10.93 10.32 1.07
N ARG A 112 10.32 11.03 0.11
CA ARG A 112 8.87 10.99 -0.12
C ARG A 112 8.40 9.74 -0.89
N ALA A 113 9.31 9.12 -1.63
CA ALA A 113 9.03 7.96 -2.47
C ALA A 113 9.92 6.79 -2.04
N PHE A 114 9.36 5.59 -2.06
CA PHE A 114 10.03 4.35 -1.67
C PHE A 114 10.04 3.39 -2.85
N PRO A 115 11.03 3.47 -3.75
CA PRO A 115 11.10 2.59 -4.91
C PRO A 115 11.07 1.11 -4.49
N GLY A 116 10.13 0.36 -5.06
CA GLY A 116 9.89 -1.02 -4.67
C GLY A 116 8.98 -1.11 -3.45
N THR A 117 9.43 -1.82 -2.42
CA THR A 117 8.62 -2.25 -1.28
C THR A 117 9.15 -1.66 0.03
N ILE A 118 8.25 -1.15 0.87
CA ILE A 118 8.59 -0.29 2.03
C ILE A 118 9.35 -1.00 3.15
N GLU A 119 9.21 -2.33 3.29
CA GLU A 119 9.86 -3.11 4.34
C GLU A 119 11.39 -2.99 4.31
N LYS A 120 11.97 -2.70 3.14
CA LYS A 120 13.42 -2.47 2.97
C LYS A 120 13.90 -1.15 3.58
N TYR A 121 13.00 -0.20 3.78
CA TYR A 121 13.33 1.16 4.22
C TYR A 121 13.06 1.37 5.72
N VAL A 122 12.29 0.49 6.35
CA VAL A 122 11.84 0.60 7.76
C VAL A 122 12.98 0.93 8.70
N GLY A 123 14.10 0.19 8.64
CA GLY A 123 15.25 0.44 9.51
C GLY A 123 15.84 1.83 9.33
N SER A 124 15.93 2.31 8.08
CA SER A 124 16.50 3.62 7.75
C SER A 124 15.55 4.76 8.11
N VAL A 125 14.23 4.58 7.93
CA VAL A 125 13.20 5.55 8.33
C VAL A 125 13.24 5.77 9.84
N VAL A 126 13.23 4.69 10.63
CA VAL A 126 13.29 4.79 12.10
C VAL A 126 14.60 5.43 12.56
N ALA A 127 15.74 5.02 11.99
CA ALA A 127 17.04 5.59 12.35
C ALA A 127 17.12 7.09 12.01
N GLN A 128 16.56 7.49 10.87
CA GLN A 128 16.50 8.91 10.50
C GLN A 128 15.65 9.70 11.49
N TRP A 129 14.42 9.26 11.78
CA TRP A 129 13.55 9.94 12.73
C TRP A 129 14.15 10.05 14.13
N GLU A 130 14.85 9.03 14.61
CA GLU A 130 15.58 9.11 15.88
C GLU A 130 16.74 10.12 15.80
N SER A 131 17.52 10.12 14.72
CA SER A 131 18.67 11.03 14.55
C SER A 131 18.27 12.50 14.39
N GLU A 132 17.14 12.76 13.73
CA GLU A 132 16.57 14.10 13.53
C GLU A 132 15.81 14.61 14.76
N GLY A 133 15.61 13.74 15.77
CA GLY A 133 14.79 14.07 16.95
C GLY A 133 13.31 14.28 16.60
N ALA A 134 12.79 13.55 15.62
CA ALA A 134 11.42 13.59 15.13
C ALA A 134 10.44 12.96 16.15
N LYS A 135 10.24 13.67 17.28
CA LYS A 135 9.49 13.18 18.45
C LYS A 135 8.05 12.81 18.13
N GLU A 136 7.39 13.56 17.27
CA GLU A 136 5.99 13.30 16.89
C GLU A 136 5.87 11.93 16.20
N GLN A 137 6.67 11.70 15.16
CA GLN A 137 6.70 10.45 14.40
C GLN A 137 7.06 9.27 15.30
N MET A 138 8.14 9.37 16.08
CA MET A 138 8.56 8.31 16.99
C MET A 138 7.52 8.02 18.09
N SER A 139 6.89 9.07 18.64
CA SER A 139 5.81 8.88 19.63
C SER A 139 4.58 8.23 19.02
N GLY A 140 4.23 8.57 17.78
CA GLY A 140 3.12 7.95 17.04
C GLY A 140 3.38 6.48 16.75
N VAL A 141 4.58 6.12 16.29
CA VAL A 141 4.96 4.72 16.07
C VAL A 141 4.92 3.92 17.37
N ASN A 142 5.48 4.46 18.46
CA ASN A 142 5.47 3.78 19.76
C ASN A 142 4.05 3.63 20.32
N ALA A 143 3.20 4.64 20.15
CA ALA A 143 1.79 4.58 20.55
C ALA A 143 1.01 3.51 19.76
N ASP A 144 1.27 3.39 18.45
CA ASP A 144 0.65 2.37 17.61
C ASP A 144 1.09 0.96 17.99
N LEU A 145 2.39 0.76 18.28
CA LEU A 145 2.93 -0.51 18.75
C LEU A 145 2.27 -0.92 20.08
N GLU A 146 2.16 0.01 21.03
CA GLU A 146 1.55 -0.24 22.34
C GLU A 146 0.04 -0.49 22.24
N ARG A 147 -0.64 0.23 21.35
CA ARG A 147 -2.08 0.07 21.08
C ARG A 147 -2.39 -1.31 20.52
N ILE A 148 -1.59 -1.80 19.57
CA ILE A 148 -1.74 -3.17 19.05
C ILE A 148 -1.35 -4.20 20.12
N GLY A 149 -0.49 -3.82 21.06
CA GLY A 149 -0.18 -4.62 22.24
C GLY A 149 0.88 -5.69 22.01
N LEU A 150 1.78 -5.48 21.04
CA LEU A 150 2.91 -6.40 20.79
C LEU A 150 4.20 -5.92 21.45
N THR A 151 4.49 -4.62 21.38
CA THR A 151 5.67 -3.98 21.99
C THR A 151 5.34 -2.52 22.29
N TRP A 152 6.13 -1.83 23.11
CA TRP A 152 5.88 -0.43 23.47
C TRP A 152 6.81 0.57 22.77
N LYS A 153 7.91 0.08 22.17
CA LYS A 153 8.90 0.96 21.54
C LYS A 153 9.68 0.25 20.46
N VAL A 154 10.06 1.02 19.44
CA VAL A 154 11.10 0.68 18.48
C VAL A 154 12.25 1.70 18.59
N SER A 155 13.46 1.24 18.31
CA SER A 155 14.66 2.06 18.15
C SER A 155 15.54 1.47 17.05
N ALA A 156 16.28 2.32 16.36
CA ALA A 156 17.17 1.93 15.29
C ALA A 156 18.57 2.53 15.51
N ARG A 157 19.58 1.67 15.47
CA ARG A 157 20.98 2.07 15.64
C ARG A 157 21.75 1.79 14.35
N ARG A 158 22.42 2.79 13.80
CA ARG A 158 23.41 2.56 12.73
C ARG A 158 24.59 1.77 13.30
N VAL A 159 24.85 0.60 12.72
CA VAL A 159 26.01 -0.24 13.08
C VAL A 159 27.25 0.32 12.39
N ASP A 160 27.10 0.69 11.12
CA ASP A 160 28.09 1.37 10.28
C ASP A 160 27.36 2.20 9.18
N ASP A 161 28.09 2.66 8.17
CA ASP A 161 27.55 3.46 7.06
C ASP A 161 26.60 2.68 6.15
N THR A 162 26.59 1.35 6.24
CA THR A 162 25.86 0.44 5.34
C THR A 162 24.78 -0.36 6.05
N GLN A 163 24.81 -0.47 7.38
CA GLN A 163 23.91 -1.31 8.15
C GLN A 163 23.21 -0.59 9.30
N VAL A 164 21.93 -0.92 9.50
CA VAL A 164 21.11 -0.47 10.62
C VAL A 164 20.54 -1.67 11.38
N GLU A 165 20.60 -1.61 12.70
CA GLU A 165 20.03 -2.59 13.62
C GLU A 165 18.72 -2.05 14.19
N LEU A 166 17.66 -2.86 14.15
CA LEU A 166 16.37 -2.55 14.76
C LEU A 166 16.23 -3.29 16.09
N SER A 167 15.83 -2.55 17.12
CA SER A 167 15.54 -3.09 18.45
C SER A 167 14.16 -2.66 18.92
N VAL A 168 13.48 -3.53 19.66
CA VAL A 168 12.12 -3.30 20.18
C VAL A 168 12.03 -3.65 21.66
N GLY A 169 11.04 -3.08 22.34
CA GLY A 169 10.74 -3.44 23.74
C GLY A 169 10.34 -4.91 23.87
N ARG A 170 10.87 -5.61 24.89
CA ARG A 170 10.55 -7.03 25.13
C ARG A 170 9.08 -7.29 25.49
N LEU A 171 8.44 -6.32 26.12
CA LEU A 171 7.07 -6.42 26.63
C LEU A 171 6.13 -5.53 25.80
N PRO A 172 4.81 -5.78 25.85
CA PRO A 172 3.82 -4.88 25.25
C PRO A 172 3.76 -3.47 25.86
N ARG A 173 4.21 -3.31 27.11
CA ARG A 173 4.20 -2.04 27.85
C ARG A 173 5.52 -1.82 28.58
N ALA A 174 5.88 -0.56 28.78
CA ALA A 174 7.08 -0.22 29.53
C ALA A 174 6.94 -0.64 31.00
N ALA A 175 7.87 -1.45 31.49
CA ALA A 175 8.02 -1.70 32.92
C ALA A 175 8.71 -0.49 33.59
N ARG A 176 8.42 -0.24 34.88
CA ARG A 176 9.13 0.81 35.65
C ARG A 176 10.64 0.53 35.61
N GLY A 177 11.43 1.50 35.12
CA GLY A 177 12.88 1.36 34.95
C GLY A 177 13.34 0.60 33.69
N GLY A 178 12.41 0.09 32.89
CA GLY A 178 12.67 -0.69 31.67
C GLY A 178 12.80 0.13 30.39
N ALA A 179 13.06 1.44 30.46
CA ALA A 179 13.14 2.31 29.28
C ALA A 179 14.25 1.91 28.27
N HIS A 180 15.22 1.13 28.74
CA HIS A 180 16.32 0.59 27.94
C HIS A 180 16.19 -0.92 27.71
N ASP A 181 15.06 -1.51 28.06
CA ASP A 181 14.83 -2.93 27.88
C ASP A 181 14.42 -3.26 26.44
N LEU A 182 15.41 -3.15 25.56
CA LEU A 182 15.27 -3.39 24.13
C LEU A 182 16.06 -4.63 23.73
N VAL A 183 15.51 -5.40 22.80
CA VAL A 183 16.15 -6.56 22.17
C VAL A 183 16.08 -6.40 20.66
N ASN A 184 16.99 -7.06 19.94
CA ASN A 184 16.99 -7.05 18.49
C ASN A 184 15.64 -7.59 17.96
N ILE A 185 15.13 -7.01 16.89
CA ILE A 185 13.84 -7.40 16.31
C ILE A 185 13.83 -8.84 15.78
N ALA A 186 15.01 -9.41 15.48
CA ALA A 186 15.15 -10.82 15.11
C ALA A 186 14.99 -11.78 16.30
N ASP A 187 15.08 -11.28 17.54
CA ASP A 187 14.98 -12.07 18.76
C ASP A 187 13.57 -12.01 19.39
N VAL A 188 12.59 -11.38 18.72
CA VAL A 188 11.18 -11.33 19.17
C VAL A 188 10.24 -12.14 18.29
N GLY A 189 9.00 -12.32 18.75
CA GLY A 189 7.96 -13.01 18.00
C GLY A 189 7.67 -12.33 16.65
N PHE A 190 7.41 -13.15 15.63
CA PHE A 190 7.24 -12.73 14.24
C PHE A 190 6.21 -11.61 14.03
N GLY A 191 5.17 -11.53 14.88
CA GLY A 191 4.15 -10.48 14.77
C GLY A 191 4.71 -9.05 14.81
N VAL A 192 5.75 -8.77 15.61
CA VAL A 192 6.33 -7.41 15.71
C VAL A 192 7.05 -7.01 14.43
N SER A 193 7.89 -7.92 13.89
CA SER A 193 8.66 -7.65 12.67
C SER A 193 7.78 -7.51 11.43
N GLN A 194 6.64 -8.20 11.41
CA GLN A 194 5.65 -8.09 10.35
C GLN A 194 4.85 -6.79 10.45
N LEU A 195 4.44 -6.41 11.67
CA LEU A 195 3.60 -5.25 11.89
C LEU A 195 4.36 -3.92 11.74
N LEU A 196 5.62 -3.86 12.16
CA LEU A 196 6.39 -2.62 12.12
C LEU A 196 6.40 -1.97 10.72
N PRO A 197 6.65 -2.71 9.61
CA PRO A 197 6.47 -2.19 8.26
C PRO A 197 5.10 -1.58 7.97
N VAL A 198 4.01 -2.17 8.48
CA VAL A 198 2.65 -1.64 8.32
C VAL A 198 2.53 -0.27 9.00
N ILE A 199 2.97 -0.17 10.25
CA ILE A 199 2.93 1.08 11.04
C ILE A 199 3.76 2.16 10.34
N ILE A 200 4.98 1.82 9.91
CA ILE A 200 5.87 2.77 9.25
C ILE A 200 5.28 3.23 7.91
N ALA A 201 4.70 2.32 7.11
CA ALA A 201 4.06 2.67 5.85
C ALA A 201 2.91 3.68 6.04
N LEU A 202 2.07 3.47 7.05
CA LEU A 202 0.96 4.37 7.38
C LEU A 202 1.41 5.72 7.95
N ARG A 203 2.52 5.73 8.70
CA ARG A 203 3.05 6.94 9.37
C ARG A 203 3.92 7.80 8.47
N VAL A 204 4.64 7.19 7.52
CA VAL A 204 5.49 7.93 6.57
C VAL A 204 4.68 8.58 5.46
N ALA A 205 3.52 8.01 5.13
CA ALA A 205 2.64 8.53 4.10
C ALA A 205 2.00 9.86 4.50
N GLY A 206 2.14 10.85 3.64
CA GLY A 206 1.48 12.15 3.77
C GLY A 206 0.06 12.17 3.21
N PRO A 207 -0.70 13.26 3.44
CA PRO A 207 -2.03 13.43 2.87
C PRO A 207 -2.01 13.31 1.34
N GLY A 208 -2.97 12.56 0.78
CA GLY A 208 -3.09 12.29 -0.65
C GLY A 208 -2.23 11.14 -1.18
N GLN A 209 -1.20 10.71 -0.45
CA GLN A 209 -0.39 9.56 -0.86
C GLN A 209 -1.16 8.24 -0.72
N LEU A 210 -0.87 7.31 -1.62
CA LEU A 210 -1.44 5.96 -1.61
C LEU A 210 -0.53 5.02 -0.83
N VAL A 211 -1.13 4.31 0.14
CA VAL A 211 -0.50 3.19 0.83
C VAL A 211 -1.25 1.93 0.44
N TYR A 212 -0.57 1.05 -0.29
CA TYR A 212 -1.10 -0.25 -0.70
C TYR A 212 -0.48 -1.34 0.17
N ILE A 213 -1.31 -2.04 0.94
CA ILE A 213 -0.87 -3.04 1.89
C ILE A 213 -1.60 -4.35 1.62
N GLU A 214 -0.83 -5.39 1.38
CA GLU A 214 -1.35 -6.73 1.20
C GLU A 214 -1.34 -7.48 2.53
N GLN A 215 -2.48 -8.05 2.90
CA GLN A 215 -2.68 -8.93 4.05
C GLN A 215 -2.00 -8.42 5.35
N PRO A 216 -2.31 -7.17 5.79
CA PRO A 216 -1.64 -6.54 6.95
C PRO A 216 -1.83 -7.33 8.25
N GLU A 217 -2.86 -8.17 8.33
CA GLU A 217 -3.20 -9.03 9.47
C GLU A 217 -2.32 -10.27 9.62
N LEU A 218 -1.53 -10.65 8.61
CA LEU A 218 -0.79 -11.91 8.66
C LEU A 218 0.13 -11.95 9.88
N HIS A 219 0.17 -13.11 10.53
CA HIS A 219 0.94 -13.36 11.75
C HIS A 219 0.51 -12.57 12.99
N LEU A 220 -0.61 -11.83 12.93
CA LEU A 220 -1.20 -11.16 14.08
C LEU A 220 -2.20 -12.04 14.81
N HIS A 221 -2.16 -11.98 16.13
CA HIS A 221 -3.21 -12.54 16.99
C HIS A 221 -4.56 -11.83 16.72
N PRO A 222 -5.72 -12.50 16.81
CA PRO A 222 -7.06 -11.91 16.60
C PRO A 222 -7.27 -10.51 17.21
N ARG A 223 -6.87 -10.33 18.48
CA ARG A 223 -6.94 -9.04 19.19
C ARG A 223 -6.14 -7.90 18.54
N ALA A 224 -5.00 -8.23 17.91
CA ALA A 224 -4.17 -7.26 17.21
C ALA A 224 -4.77 -6.90 15.84
N GLN A 225 -5.51 -7.83 15.21
CA GLN A 225 -6.19 -7.57 13.93
C GLN A 225 -7.33 -6.56 14.08
N THR A 226 -8.08 -6.60 15.19
CA THR A 226 -9.11 -5.59 15.46
C THR A 226 -8.49 -4.22 15.77
N ALA A 227 -7.39 -4.17 16.54
CA ALA A 227 -6.66 -2.93 16.82
C ALA A 227 -6.01 -2.31 15.56
N LEU A 228 -5.61 -3.14 14.59
CA LEU A 228 -5.09 -2.67 13.30
C LEU A 228 -6.11 -1.81 12.54
N ALA A 229 -7.42 -2.06 12.68
CA ALA A 229 -8.46 -1.22 12.08
C ALA A 229 -8.34 0.25 12.53
N GLU A 230 -7.99 0.49 13.79
CA GLU A 230 -7.80 1.84 14.34
C GLU A 230 -6.64 2.56 13.65
N LEU A 231 -5.54 1.86 13.35
CA LEU A 231 -4.39 2.46 12.65
C LEU A 231 -4.71 2.82 11.20
N LEU A 232 -5.46 1.95 10.50
CA LEU A 232 -5.91 2.23 9.14
C LEU A 232 -6.87 3.43 9.12
N SER A 233 -7.80 3.48 10.09
CA SER A 233 -8.69 4.61 10.30
C SER A 233 -7.93 5.91 10.57
N ASP A 234 -6.95 5.90 11.48
CA ASP A 234 -6.13 7.06 11.78
C ASP A 234 -5.41 7.59 10.53
N ALA A 235 -4.89 6.68 9.68
CA ALA A 235 -4.25 7.06 8.42
C ALA A 235 -5.23 7.70 7.42
N ALA A 236 -6.40 7.07 7.22
CA ALA A 236 -7.47 7.62 6.39
C ALA A 236 -7.97 8.98 6.91
N GLN A 237 -7.96 9.17 8.23
CA GLN A 237 -8.32 10.44 8.86
C GLN A 237 -7.28 11.54 8.64
N ARG A 238 -5.99 11.21 8.60
CA ARG A 238 -4.90 12.10 8.17
C ARG A 238 -4.93 12.45 6.67
N GLY A 239 -5.83 11.85 5.90
CA GLY A 239 -5.96 12.07 4.46
C GLY A 239 -5.08 11.15 3.62
N VAL A 240 -4.48 10.11 4.21
CA VAL A 240 -3.78 9.06 3.48
C VAL A 240 -4.81 8.17 2.77
N ARG A 241 -4.55 7.79 1.52
CA ARG A 241 -5.39 6.83 0.80
C ARG A 241 -4.85 5.44 1.09
N VAL A 242 -5.63 4.61 1.78
CA VAL A 242 -5.20 3.25 2.14
C VAL A 242 -5.97 2.25 1.31
N VAL A 243 -5.26 1.34 0.64
CA VAL A 243 -5.83 0.14 0.02
C VAL A 243 -5.25 -1.05 0.78
N ALA A 244 -6.10 -1.75 1.52
CA ALA A 244 -5.72 -2.93 2.29
C ALA A 244 -6.41 -4.17 1.70
N GLU A 245 -5.63 -5.11 1.20
CA GLU A 245 -6.13 -6.45 0.85
C GLU A 245 -6.21 -7.28 2.13
N THR A 246 -7.36 -7.87 2.44
CA THR A 246 -7.53 -8.66 3.66
C THR A 246 -8.47 -9.83 3.45
N HIS A 247 -8.20 -10.92 4.16
CA HIS A 247 -9.11 -12.06 4.31
C HIS A 247 -9.61 -12.18 5.76
N SER A 248 -9.33 -11.19 6.60
CA SER A 248 -9.72 -11.19 8.00
C SER A 248 -11.08 -10.58 8.21
N ALA A 249 -12.05 -11.43 8.55
CA ALA A 249 -13.36 -10.98 9.04
C ALA A 249 -13.22 -10.09 10.29
N LEU A 250 -12.19 -10.29 11.12
CA LEU A 250 -11.96 -9.47 12.32
C LEU A 250 -11.47 -8.07 11.99
N LEU A 251 -10.62 -7.91 10.98
CA LEU A 251 -10.16 -6.59 10.52
C LEU A 251 -11.34 -5.82 9.92
N ILE A 252 -12.14 -6.47 9.07
CA ILE A 252 -13.35 -5.87 8.49
C ILE A 252 -14.32 -5.46 9.60
N LEU A 253 -14.61 -6.36 10.55
CA LEU A 253 -15.47 -6.06 11.70
C LEU A 253 -14.92 -4.90 12.55
N GLY A 254 -13.60 -4.79 12.70
CA GLY A 254 -12.97 -3.65 13.37
C GLY A 254 -13.28 -2.33 12.66
N ILE A 255 -13.20 -2.29 11.33
CA ILE A 255 -13.56 -1.10 10.53
C ILE A 255 -15.05 -0.78 10.65
N GLN A 256 -15.92 -1.78 10.56
CA GLN A 256 -17.37 -1.62 10.74
C GLN A 256 -17.69 -1.06 12.13
N THR A 257 -17.02 -1.57 13.17
CA THR A 257 -17.19 -1.10 14.55
C THR A 257 -16.80 0.37 14.69
N LEU A 258 -15.69 0.80 14.07
CA LEU A 258 -15.28 2.21 14.10
C LEU A 258 -16.28 3.15 13.42
N VAL A 259 -16.93 2.67 12.35
CA VAL A 259 -18.01 3.41 11.67
C VAL A 259 -19.23 3.49 12.58
N ALA A 260 -19.68 2.37 13.14
CA ALA A 260 -20.82 2.31 14.05
C ALA A 260 -20.63 3.17 15.31
N GLU A 261 -19.39 3.29 15.81
CA GLU A 261 -19.03 4.14 16.94
C GLU A 261 -18.88 5.64 16.57
N GLY A 262 -19.04 6.00 15.28
CA GLY A 262 -18.86 7.36 14.79
C GLY A 262 -17.40 7.85 14.77
N LYS A 263 -16.42 6.94 14.88
CA LYS A 263 -14.98 7.26 14.87
C LYS A 263 -14.38 7.29 13.46
N LEU A 264 -15.06 6.68 12.48
CA LEU A 264 -14.65 6.66 11.08
C LEU A 264 -15.85 7.01 10.19
N PRO A 265 -15.80 8.12 9.43
CA PRO A 265 -16.89 8.48 8.53
C PRO A 265 -17.09 7.47 7.40
N VAL A 266 -18.36 7.16 7.09
CA VAL A 266 -18.73 6.17 6.05
C VAL A 266 -18.13 6.50 4.69
N GLU A 267 -18.04 7.78 4.34
CA GLU A 267 -17.51 8.26 3.05
C GLU A 267 -15.99 8.05 2.86
N LYS A 268 -15.30 7.62 3.93
CA LYS A 268 -13.88 7.25 3.91
C LYS A 268 -13.65 5.76 3.72
N VAL A 269 -14.71 4.95 3.73
CA VAL A 269 -14.61 3.50 3.62
C VAL A 269 -15.35 3.03 2.38
N LYS A 270 -14.72 2.13 1.64
CA LYS A 270 -15.37 1.39 0.55
C LYS A 270 -14.83 -0.03 0.54
N LEU A 271 -15.74 -0.98 0.39
CA LEU A 271 -15.39 -2.40 0.35
C LEU A 271 -15.45 -2.87 -1.10
N HIS A 272 -14.42 -3.60 -1.50
CA HIS A 272 -14.32 -4.21 -2.82
C HIS A 272 -14.12 -5.71 -2.65
N TRP A 273 -15.03 -6.49 -3.20
CA TRP A 273 -15.01 -7.93 -3.17
C TRP A 273 -14.61 -8.48 -4.53
N PHE A 274 -13.70 -9.45 -4.53
CA PHE A 274 -13.19 -10.09 -5.73
C PHE A 274 -13.60 -11.55 -5.71
N GLN A 275 -14.39 -11.96 -6.70
CA GLN A 275 -14.89 -13.33 -6.80
C GLN A 275 -14.54 -13.90 -8.16
N ARG A 276 -14.14 -15.16 -8.20
CA ARG A 276 -13.82 -15.85 -9.45
C ARG A 276 -15.00 -16.70 -9.87
N ASP A 277 -15.51 -16.48 -11.07
CA ASP A 277 -16.58 -17.30 -11.62
C ASP A 277 -16.07 -18.68 -12.10
N HIS A 278 -17.00 -19.54 -12.53
CA HIS A 278 -16.68 -20.87 -13.05
C HIS A 278 -15.81 -20.84 -14.33
N SER A 279 -15.76 -19.72 -15.05
CA SER A 279 -14.91 -19.52 -16.23
C SER A 279 -13.47 -19.12 -15.87
N GLY A 280 -13.24 -18.74 -14.62
CA GLY A 280 -11.95 -18.22 -14.15
C GLY A 280 -11.85 -16.69 -14.25
N ALA A 281 -12.88 -16.00 -14.73
CA ALA A 281 -12.91 -14.54 -14.76
C ALA A 281 -13.17 -13.98 -13.36
N THR A 282 -12.53 -12.85 -13.03
CA THR A 282 -12.75 -12.16 -11.74
C THR A 282 -13.83 -11.10 -11.91
N THR A 283 -14.89 -11.19 -11.11
CA THR A 283 -15.90 -10.16 -10.95
C THR A 283 -15.61 -9.36 -9.69
N VAL A 284 -15.79 -8.03 -9.78
CA VAL A 284 -15.58 -7.13 -8.64
C VAL A 284 -16.92 -6.54 -8.22
N THR A 285 -17.32 -6.77 -6.98
CA THR A 285 -18.52 -6.18 -6.38
C THR A 285 -18.09 -5.15 -5.35
N SER A 286 -18.65 -3.94 -5.41
CA SER A 286 -18.34 -2.89 -4.44
C SER A 286 -19.52 -2.60 -3.54
N ALA A 287 -19.25 -2.31 -2.27
CA ALA A 287 -20.26 -1.92 -1.30
C ALA A 287 -19.78 -0.71 -0.49
N ASP A 288 -20.72 0.20 -0.24
CA ASP A 288 -20.54 1.28 0.72
C ASP A 288 -21.12 0.85 2.08
N LEU A 289 -20.55 1.39 3.16
CA LEU A 289 -21.09 1.18 4.51
C LEU A 289 -22.23 2.15 4.80
N ASP A 290 -23.23 1.69 5.55
CA ASP A 290 -24.22 2.56 6.17
C ASP A 290 -23.71 3.14 7.51
N GLU A 291 -24.50 4.02 8.14
CA GLU A 291 -24.15 4.67 9.41
C GLU A 291 -23.96 3.70 10.58
N SER A 292 -24.49 2.47 10.48
CA SER A 292 -24.29 1.41 11.47
C SER A 292 -23.05 0.56 11.20
N GLY A 293 -22.28 0.88 10.15
CA GLY A 293 -21.14 0.09 9.69
C GLY A 293 -21.55 -1.20 9.00
N ALA A 294 -22.84 -1.39 8.70
CA ALA A 294 -23.30 -2.53 7.91
C ALA A 294 -23.14 -2.23 6.42
N PHE A 295 -23.06 -3.29 5.63
CA PHE A 295 -23.24 -3.27 4.18
C PHE A 295 -24.38 -4.25 3.88
N GLY A 296 -24.97 -4.16 2.69
CA GLY A 296 -26.09 -5.02 2.28
C GLY A 296 -25.68 -6.50 2.12
N ASP A 297 -26.10 -7.12 1.02
CA ASP A 297 -25.82 -8.53 0.80
C ASP A 297 -24.31 -8.80 0.69
N TRP A 298 -23.77 -9.58 1.62
CA TRP A 298 -22.38 -10.05 1.62
C TRP A 298 -22.20 -11.06 0.47
N PRO A 299 -21.34 -10.81 -0.53
CA PRO A 299 -21.02 -11.81 -1.55
C PRO A 299 -20.08 -12.89 -0.96
N GLU A 300 -20.64 -13.85 -0.21
CA GLU A 300 -20.05 -15.12 0.27
C GLU A 300 -19.00 -15.21 1.43
N ASP A 301 -19.30 -16.18 2.31
CA ASP A 301 -18.52 -17.23 3.01
C ASP A 301 -17.69 -17.06 4.30
N PHE A 302 -16.98 -15.97 4.63
CA PHE A 302 -16.05 -16.06 5.79
C PHE A 302 -16.74 -16.27 7.15
N ALA A 303 -17.78 -15.49 7.43
CA ALA A 303 -18.56 -15.63 8.67
C ALA A 303 -19.45 -16.88 8.62
N GLU A 304 -20.01 -17.19 7.44
CA GLU A 304 -20.92 -18.32 7.27
C GLU A 304 -20.20 -19.65 7.45
N VAL A 305 -19.01 -19.84 6.88
CA VAL A 305 -18.21 -21.06 7.05
C VAL A 305 -17.85 -21.27 8.53
N ALA A 306 -17.47 -20.21 9.24
CA ALA A 306 -17.18 -20.28 10.68
C ALA A 306 -18.43 -20.66 11.49
N MET A 307 -19.57 -20.02 11.22
CA MET A 307 -20.86 -20.33 11.85
C MET A 307 -21.32 -21.76 11.58
N GLN A 308 -21.17 -22.25 10.34
CA GLN A 308 -21.48 -23.62 9.96
C GLN A 308 -20.57 -24.63 10.68
N ALA A 309 -19.28 -24.30 10.83
CA ALA A 309 -18.33 -25.13 11.58
C ALA A 309 -18.70 -25.21 13.07
N ASP A 310 -19.05 -24.07 13.68
CA ASP A 310 -19.50 -24.00 15.08
C ASP A 310 -20.81 -24.78 15.29
N ALA A 311 -21.79 -24.60 14.40
CA ALA A 311 -23.05 -25.33 14.44
C ALA A 311 -22.83 -26.84 14.36
N ARG A 312 -21.98 -27.29 13.43
CA ARG A 312 -21.60 -28.70 13.27
C ARG A 312 -20.90 -29.27 14.51
N TYR A 313 -20.06 -28.48 15.17
CA TYR A 313 -19.42 -28.90 16.42
C TYR A 313 -20.46 -29.09 17.52
N LEU A 314 -21.36 -28.12 17.72
CA LEU A 314 -22.42 -28.18 18.72
C LEU A 314 -23.34 -29.39 18.50
N GLU A 315 -23.76 -29.63 17.26
CA GLU A 315 -24.54 -30.82 16.90
C GLU A 315 -23.79 -32.13 17.25
N GLY A 316 -22.50 -32.19 16.95
CA GLY A 316 -21.66 -33.34 17.32
C GLY A 316 -21.55 -33.57 18.83
N VAL A 317 -21.50 -32.50 19.62
CA VAL A 317 -21.51 -32.55 21.10
C VAL A 317 -22.86 -33.05 21.60
N GLU A 318 -23.96 -32.51 21.10
CA GLU A 318 -25.32 -32.94 21.45
C GLU A 318 -25.53 -34.44 21.18
N LEU A 319 -25.17 -34.90 19.98
CA LEU A 319 -25.26 -36.32 19.60
C LEU A 319 -24.44 -37.23 20.50
N ARG A 320 -23.29 -36.77 21.00
CA ARG A 320 -22.45 -37.53 21.94
C ARG A 320 -23.07 -37.62 23.33
N HIS A 321 -23.72 -36.54 23.80
CA HIS A 321 -24.41 -36.52 25.09
C HIS A 321 -25.71 -37.31 25.06
N ALA A 322 -26.45 -37.32 23.94
CA ALA A 322 -27.67 -38.11 23.76
C ALA A 322 -27.43 -39.64 23.73
N ARG A 323 -26.17 -40.08 23.56
CA ARG A 323 -25.77 -41.51 23.56
C ARG A 323 -25.27 -42.02 24.92
N ARG A 324 -25.20 -41.15 25.94
CA ARG A 324 -24.84 -41.50 27.33
C ARG A 324 -26.08 -41.60 28.19
#